data_AF-D2S191-F1
#
_entry.id   AF-D2S191-F1
#
_cell.length_a   1.000
_cell.length_b   1.000
_cell.length_c   1.000
_cell.angle_alpha   90.00
_cell.angle_beta   90.00
_cell.angle_gamma   90.00
#
_symmetry.space_group_name_H-M   'P 1'
#
loop_
_entity.id
_entity.type
_entity.pdbx_description
1 polymer ?
#
loop_
_entity_poly.entity_id
_entity_poly.type
_entity_poly.pdbx_seq_one_letter_code
_entity_poly.pdbx_strand_id
1 'polypeptide(L)'
;MSNSVGGPGNPIGGEADPFGGDDVLPIEKQRRAHQFLTQETRYHIIQAVLGHPRYLATLDEFEYLVPKNRSTIREHLDRLAEKQVMAKYKYRGDEAERNDPREFWGLTSYGVTLLDEYSYLRYVPVLRALQEHLYLTEKIKRHQDAPRPDLPEDVSDALKIPELDDETETLIDDVLAAREHGGGRLFDAPPIEPNEDIETEDGADRPLDELF
;
A
#
# COMPACT_ATOMS: atom_id res chain seq x y z
N MET A 1 25.81 49.94 7.99
CA MET A 1 25.76 48.47 7.87
C MET A 1 24.73 47.94 8.85
N SER A 2 23.52 47.61 8.39
CA SER A 2 22.58 46.73 9.07
C SER A 2 21.68 46.14 8.00
N ASN A 3 21.91 44.85 7.70
CA ASN A 3 21.21 44.10 6.67
C ASN A 3 19.77 43.80 7.12
N SER A 4 18.83 44.01 6.20
CA SER A 4 17.48 43.46 6.26
C SER A 4 17.57 41.94 6.12
N VAL A 5 17.07 41.22 7.12
CA VAL A 5 16.97 39.75 7.09
C VAL A 5 15.77 39.39 6.23
N GLY A 6 16.05 38.86 5.03
CA GLY A 6 15.05 38.22 4.19
C GLY A 6 14.43 37.03 4.93
N GLY A 7 13.10 36.97 4.93
CA GLY A 7 12.37 35.78 5.37
C GLY A 7 12.73 34.56 4.53
N PRO A 8 12.52 33.33 5.03
CA PRO A 8 12.74 32.14 4.25
C PRO A 8 11.73 32.13 3.10
N GLY A 9 12.19 32.52 1.92
CA GLY A 9 11.46 32.35 0.68
C GLY A 9 11.17 30.87 0.50
N ASN A 10 9.89 30.54 0.41
CA ASN A 10 9.41 29.24 -0.01
C ASN A 10 10.03 28.92 -1.39
N PRO A 11 10.81 27.84 -1.56
CA PRO A 11 11.26 27.45 -2.88
C PRO A 11 10.09 26.74 -3.56
N ILE A 12 9.20 27.49 -4.20
CA ILE A 12 8.36 26.94 -5.27
C ILE A 12 9.28 26.80 -6.48
N GLY A 13 10.01 25.69 -6.51
CA GLY A 13 10.99 25.36 -7.54
C GLY A 13 10.89 23.90 -7.91
N GLY A 14 10.10 23.63 -8.95
CA GLY A 14 10.24 22.50 -9.87
C GLY A 14 10.62 21.15 -9.26
N GLU A 15 9.76 20.56 -8.45
CA GLU A 15 9.80 19.11 -8.29
C GLU A 15 9.27 18.52 -9.60
N ALA A 16 10.18 18.00 -10.43
CA ALA A 16 9.86 17.47 -11.74
C ALA A 16 8.78 16.41 -11.58
N ASP A 17 7.58 16.66 -12.14
CA ASP A 17 6.49 15.73 -12.02
C ASP A 17 6.92 14.34 -12.54
N PRO A 18 6.77 13.28 -11.73
CA PRO A 18 7.34 11.98 -12.02
C PRO A 18 6.76 11.31 -13.27
N PHE A 19 5.67 11.81 -13.85
CA PHE A 19 5.08 11.36 -15.11
C PHE A 19 5.33 12.31 -16.30
N GLY A 20 5.93 13.48 -16.08
CA GLY A 20 6.45 14.36 -17.13
C GLY A 20 6.60 15.81 -16.72
N GLY A 21 7.72 16.44 -17.08
CA GLY A 21 7.94 17.88 -16.87
C GLY A 21 7.19 18.77 -17.87
N ASP A 22 7.41 20.08 -17.79
CA ASP A 22 6.69 21.12 -18.54
C ASP A 22 6.66 20.92 -20.07
N ASP A 23 7.61 20.15 -20.62
CA ASP A 23 7.74 19.86 -22.05
C ASP A 23 6.87 18.67 -22.55
N VAL A 24 6.18 17.96 -21.64
CA VAL A 24 5.35 16.79 -21.98
C VAL A 24 3.89 17.20 -22.14
N LEU A 25 3.26 16.79 -23.26
CA LEU A 25 1.84 17.05 -23.49
C LEU A 25 0.98 16.46 -22.36
N PRO A 26 -0.07 17.17 -21.88
CA PRO A 26 -0.91 16.70 -20.76
C PRO A 26 -1.49 15.29 -20.95
N ILE A 27 -1.92 14.96 -22.17
CA ILE A 27 -2.46 13.63 -22.51
C ILE A 27 -1.41 12.53 -22.32
N GLU A 28 -0.15 12.81 -22.66
CA GLU A 28 0.93 11.83 -22.53
C GLU A 28 1.30 11.59 -21.07
N LYS A 29 1.29 12.65 -20.25
CA LYS A 29 1.41 12.54 -18.80
C LYS A 29 0.28 11.67 -18.23
N GLN A 30 -0.96 11.93 -18.63
CA GLN A 30 -2.11 11.15 -18.18
C GLN A 30 -2.02 9.67 -18.58
N ARG A 31 -1.58 9.39 -19.82
CA ARG A 31 -1.39 8.03 -20.32
C ARG A 31 -0.33 7.29 -19.51
N ARG A 32 0.79 7.94 -19.19
CA ARG A 32 1.89 7.35 -18.41
C ARG A 32 1.47 7.06 -16.98
N ALA A 33 0.82 8.01 -16.30
CA ALA A 33 0.32 7.82 -14.96
C ALA A 33 -0.72 6.68 -14.91
N HIS A 34 -1.70 6.69 -15.83
CA HIS A 34 -2.67 5.61 -15.93
C HIS A 34 -2.01 4.26 -16.16
N GLN A 35 -1.14 4.12 -17.17
CA GLN A 35 -0.44 2.86 -17.47
C GLN A 35 0.44 2.41 -16.29
N PHE A 36 1.02 3.34 -15.55
CA PHE A 36 1.79 3.04 -14.36
C PHE A 36 0.91 2.47 -13.26
N LEU A 37 -0.20 3.14 -12.91
CA LEU A 37 -1.11 2.72 -11.84
C LEU A 37 -1.84 1.40 -12.16
N THR A 38 -2.22 1.18 -13.42
CA THR A 38 -2.98 -0.02 -13.83
C THR A 38 -2.14 -1.28 -14.00
N GLN A 39 -0.84 -1.24 -13.69
CA GLN A 39 -0.06 -2.48 -13.66
C GLN A 39 -0.53 -3.33 -12.48
N GLU A 40 -0.82 -4.61 -12.75
CA GLU A 40 -1.47 -5.54 -11.85
C GLU A 40 -0.92 -5.49 -10.41
N THR A 41 0.38 -5.68 -10.21
CA THR A 41 0.97 -5.71 -8.85
C THR A 41 0.85 -4.36 -8.13
N ARG A 42 1.12 -3.24 -8.82
CA ARG A 42 0.99 -1.90 -8.23
C ARG A 42 -0.46 -1.60 -7.87
N TYR A 43 -1.39 -2.01 -8.71
CA TYR A 43 -2.81 -1.87 -8.43
C TYR A 43 -3.21 -2.59 -7.13
N HIS A 44 -2.79 -3.86 -6.95
CA HIS A 44 -3.04 -4.59 -5.69
C HIS A 44 -2.38 -3.93 -4.48
N ILE A 45 -1.14 -3.43 -4.62
CA ILE A 45 -0.44 -2.70 -3.53
C ILE A 45 -1.22 -1.43 -3.14
N ILE A 46 -1.67 -0.65 -4.12
CA ILE A 46 -2.46 0.56 -3.88
C ILE A 46 -3.78 0.21 -3.19
N GLN A 47 -4.49 -0.81 -3.66
CA GLN A 47 -5.73 -1.28 -3.02
C GLN A 47 -5.50 -1.77 -1.58
N ALA A 48 -4.40 -2.49 -1.34
CA ALA A 48 -4.03 -2.94 0.00
C ALA A 48 -3.82 -1.76 0.96
N VAL A 49 -3.15 -0.69 0.53
CA VAL A 49 -2.99 0.53 1.35
C VAL A 49 -4.31 1.28 1.53
N LEU A 50 -5.09 1.46 0.47
CA LEU A 50 -6.36 2.20 0.52
C LEU A 50 -7.41 1.53 1.41
N GLY A 51 -7.45 0.20 1.47
CA GLY A 51 -8.34 -0.53 2.38
C GLY A 51 -7.81 -0.66 3.81
N HIS A 52 -6.54 -0.34 4.07
CA HIS A 52 -5.95 -0.51 5.39
C HIS A 52 -6.56 0.50 6.40
N PRO A 53 -6.93 0.10 7.63
CA PRO A 53 -7.57 0.99 8.62
C PRO A 53 -6.75 2.25 8.95
N ARG A 54 -5.42 2.12 8.94
CA ARG A 54 -4.45 3.21 9.16
C ARG A 54 -3.77 3.73 7.89
N TYR A 55 -4.17 3.28 6.70
CA TYR A 55 -3.55 3.63 5.40
C TYR A 55 -2.03 3.45 5.31
N LEU A 56 -1.51 2.55 6.13
CA LEU A 56 -0.10 2.21 6.23
C LEU A 56 -0.04 0.69 6.27
N ALA A 57 0.75 0.04 5.43
CA ALA A 57 0.87 -1.41 5.42
C ALA A 57 2.34 -1.84 5.53
N THR A 58 2.58 -2.95 6.21
CA THR A 58 3.89 -3.59 6.32
C THR A 58 4.14 -4.48 5.12
N LEU A 59 5.41 -4.86 4.92
CA LEU A 59 5.75 -5.80 3.86
C LEU A 59 5.09 -7.18 4.06
N ASP A 60 4.91 -7.61 5.29
CA ASP A 60 4.27 -8.89 5.61
C ASP A 60 2.75 -8.82 5.33
N GLU A 61 2.10 -7.68 5.57
CA GLU A 61 0.70 -7.47 5.16
C GLU A 61 0.54 -7.45 3.63
N PHE A 62 1.46 -6.84 2.90
CA PHE A 62 1.44 -6.94 1.43
C PHE A 62 1.66 -8.36 0.93
N GLU A 63 2.57 -9.11 1.53
CA GLU A 63 2.81 -10.52 1.18
C GLU A 63 1.56 -11.38 1.40
N TYR A 64 0.71 -11.01 2.36
CA TYR A 64 -0.59 -11.64 2.57
C TYR A 64 -1.65 -11.25 1.53
N LEU A 65 -1.70 -9.96 1.15
CA LEU A 65 -2.79 -9.41 0.32
C LEU A 65 -2.51 -9.41 -1.19
N VAL A 66 -1.24 -9.41 -1.59
CA VAL A 66 -0.83 -9.26 -2.99
C VAL A 66 -0.39 -10.63 -3.51
N PRO A 67 -0.97 -11.12 -4.64
CA PRO A 67 -0.66 -12.45 -5.17
C PRO A 67 0.68 -12.47 -5.94
N LYS A 68 1.76 -12.01 -5.29
CA LYS A 68 3.14 -11.99 -5.79
C LYS A 68 4.10 -12.28 -4.65
N ASN A 69 5.31 -12.74 -4.98
CA ASN A 69 6.33 -12.98 -3.97
C ASN A 69 6.88 -11.67 -3.39
N ARG A 70 7.54 -11.78 -2.23
CA ARG A 70 8.09 -10.65 -1.48
C ARG A 70 9.11 -9.80 -2.26
N SER A 71 9.93 -10.39 -3.14
CA SER A 71 10.90 -9.61 -3.93
C SER A 71 10.22 -8.77 -5.00
N THR A 72 9.24 -9.35 -5.72
CA THR A 72 8.40 -8.62 -6.67
C THR A 72 7.65 -7.48 -5.98
N ILE A 73 7.07 -7.72 -4.79
CA ILE A 73 6.38 -6.67 -4.03
C ILE A 73 7.33 -5.51 -3.70
N ARG A 74 8.54 -5.80 -3.19
CA ARG A 74 9.55 -4.77 -2.91
C ARG A 74 9.91 -3.96 -4.15
N GLU A 75 10.18 -4.61 -5.28
CA GLU A 75 10.48 -3.92 -6.55
C GLU A 75 9.37 -2.94 -6.94
N HIS A 76 8.11 -3.34 -6.77
CA HIS A 76 6.97 -2.47 -7.08
C HIS A 76 6.79 -1.33 -6.07
N LEU A 77 7.05 -1.56 -4.78
CA LEU A 77 7.07 -0.51 -3.76
C LEU A 77 8.17 0.52 -4.04
N ASP A 78 9.37 0.06 -4.41
CA ASP A 78 10.49 0.93 -4.77
C ASP A 78 10.13 1.79 -6.00
N ARG A 79 9.52 1.20 -7.04
CA ARG A 79 9.01 1.96 -8.20
C ARG A 79 7.93 2.97 -7.84
N LEU A 80 7.03 2.63 -6.91
CA LEU A 80 6.00 3.55 -6.41
C LEU A 80 6.65 4.71 -5.66
N ALA A 81 7.73 4.46 -4.91
CA ALA A 81 8.51 5.49 -4.23
C ALA A 81 9.33 6.37 -5.19
N GLU A 82 9.94 5.79 -6.22
CA GLU A 82 10.61 6.54 -7.28
C GLU A 82 9.68 7.53 -7.98
N LYS A 83 8.39 7.18 -8.10
CA LYS A 83 7.34 8.05 -8.64
C LYS A 83 6.63 8.88 -7.58
N GLN A 84 7.16 8.92 -6.37
CA GLN A 84 6.61 9.65 -5.23
C GLN A 84 5.16 9.30 -4.91
N VAL A 85 4.62 8.17 -5.38
CA VAL A 85 3.24 7.76 -5.09
C VAL A 85 3.14 7.22 -3.67
N MET A 86 4.17 6.50 -3.23
CA MET A 86 4.26 5.96 -1.87
C MET A 86 5.59 6.32 -1.23
N ALA A 87 5.63 6.27 0.10
CA ALA A 87 6.87 6.40 0.86
C ALA A 87 6.92 5.38 1.99
N LYS A 88 8.14 5.10 2.45
CA LYS A 88 8.36 4.32 3.66
C LYS A 88 8.31 5.24 4.89
N TYR A 89 7.40 4.93 5.79
CA TYR A 89 7.24 5.56 7.09
C TYR A 89 7.91 4.70 8.16
N LYS A 90 8.70 5.33 9.03
CA LYS A 90 9.40 4.63 10.13
C LYS A 90 8.79 5.02 11.45
N TYR A 91 8.31 4.04 12.21
CA TYR A 91 7.90 4.26 13.58
C TYR A 91 9.13 4.30 14.49
N ARG A 92 9.26 5.37 15.27
CA ARG A 92 10.36 5.60 16.21
C ARG A 92 9.91 5.62 17.67
N GLY A 93 8.63 5.36 17.95
CA GLY A 93 8.13 5.31 19.31
C GLY A 93 8.65 4.08 20.07
N ASP A 94 8.68 4.20 21.39
CA ASP A 94 9.13 3.15 22.30
C ASP A 94 8.01 2.12 22.61
N GLU A 95 6.79 2.36 22.15
CA GLU A 95 5.61 1.51 22.38
C GLU A 95 5.64 0.22 21.57
N ALA A 96 6.50 0.13 20.54
CA ALA A 96 6.60 -1.05 19.69
C ALA A 96 7.30 -2.20 20.41
N GLU A 97 6.65 -3.37 20.44
CA GLU A 97 7.23 -4.59 20.97
C GLU A 97 8.43 -5.07 20.12
N ARG A 98 9.22 -6.01 20.67
CA ARG A 98 10.42 -6.52 20.01
C ARG A 98 10.15 -7.13 18.62
N ASN A 99 8.96 -7.69 18.42
CA ASN A 99 8.56 -8.35 17.17
C ASN A 99 7.66 -7.47 16.30
N ASP A 100 7.41 -6.22 16.71
CA ASP A 100 6.54 -5.33 15.94
C ASP A 100 7.27 -4.76 14.72
N PRO A 101 6.54 -4.58 13.61
CA PRO A 101 7.05 -3.89 12.45
C PRO A 101 7.39 -2.43 12.78
N ARG A 102 8.53 -1.96 12.28
CA ARG A 102 8.96 -0.54 12.42
C ARG A 102 8.92 0.23 11.11
N GLU A 103 8.72 -0.47 10.00
CA GLU A 103 8.71 0.11 8.66
C GLU A 103 7.38 -0.19 7.98
N PHE A 104 6.73 0.87 7.55
CA PHE A 104 5.41 0.86 6.95
C PHE A 104 5.47 1.59 5.62
N TRP A 105 4.55 1.27 4.73
CA TRP A 105 4.40 1.96 3.45
C TRP A 105 3.03 2.61 3.39
N GLY A 106 2.99 3.87 2.97
CA GLY A 106 1.78 4.64 2.83
C GLY A 106 1.88 5.57 1.63
N LEU A 107 0.76 6.24 1.34
CA LEU A 107 0.69 7.23 0.27
C LEU A 107 1.36 8.55 0.70
N THR A 108 1.99 9.21 -0.27
CA THR A 108 2.47 10.59 -0.08
C THR A 108 1.38 11.60 -0.45
N SER A 109 1.61 12.87 -0.17
CA SER A 109 0.76 13.98 -0.64
C SER A 109 0.54 13.97 -2.16
N TYR A 110 1.61 13.74 -2.92
CA TYR A 110 1.54 13.61 -4.38
C TYR A 110 0.72 12.36 -4.78
N GLY A 111 0.98 11.23 -4.13
CA GLY A 111 0.29 9.98 -4.39
C GLY A 111 -1.21 10.08 -4.15
N VAL A 112 -1.64 10.70 -3.05
CA VAL A 112 -3.08 10.90 -2.76
C VAL A 112 -3.72 11.81 -3.80
N THR A 113 -3.08 12.93 -4.15
CA THR A 113 -3.58 13.85 -5.19
C THR A 113 -3.74 13.16 -6.53
N LEU A 114 -2.75 12.36 -6.93
CA LEU A 114 -2.80 11.57 -8.15
C LEU A 114 -3.94 10.54 -8.10
N LEU A 115 -4.07 9.79 -7.01
CA LEU A 115 -5.13 8.78 -6.86
C LEU A 115 -6.53 9.40 -6.85
N ASP A 116 -6.69 10.62 -6.33
CA ASP A 116 -7.93 11.38 -6.41
C ASP A 116 -8.29 11.74 -7.87
N GLU A 117 -7.32 12.27 -8.64
CA GLU A 117 -7.49 12.59 -10.07
C GLU A 117 -8.00 11.39 -10.89
N TYR A 118 -7.51 10.19 -10.55
CA TYR A 118 -7.92 8.94 -11.20
C TYR A 118 -9.08 8.22 -10.50
N SER A 119 -9.77 8.87 -9.55
CA SER A 119 -10.96 8.36 -8.85
C SER A 119 -10.74 7.06 -8.06
N TYR A 120 -9.50 6.78 -7.61
CA TYR A 120 -9.21 5.64 -6.75
C TYR A 120 -9.76 5.83 -5.34
N LEU A 121 -9.76 7.07 -4.82
CA LEU A 121 -10.20 7.37 -3.46
C LEU A 121 -11.69 7.10 -3.24
N ARG A 122 -12.50 7.15 -4.32
CA ARG A 122 -13.92 6.76 -4.29
C ARG A 122 -14.15 5.33 -3.78
N TYR A 123 -13.19 4.43 -4.00
CA TYR A 123 -13.32 3.02 -3.63
C TYR A 123 -12.80 2.70 -2.23
N VAL A 124 -12.23 3.67 -1.50
CA VAL A 124 -11.71 3.48 -0.14
C VAL A 124 -12.72 2.81 0.80
N PRO A 125 -14.00 3.25 0.88
CA PRO A 125 -14.92 2.61 1.82
C PRO A 125 -15.19 1.14 1.48
N VAL A 126 -15.31 0.81 0.19
CA VAL A 126 -15.50 -0.58 -0.27
C VAL A 126 -14.26 -1.43 0.07
N LEU A 127 -13.06 -0.91 -0.19
CA LEU A 127 -11.80 -1.61 0.09
C LEU A 127 -11.61 -1.83 1.59
N ARG A 128 -12.04 -0.87 2.42
CA ARG A 128 -12.01 -0.99 3.89
C ARG A 128 -12.94 -2.09 4.37
N ALA A 129 -14.20 -2.05 3.96
CA ALA A 129 -15.18 -3.09 4.31
C ALA A 129 -14.70 -4.49 3.87
N LEU A 130 -14.10 -4.60 2.67
CA LEU A 130 -13.53 -5.86 2.21
C LEU A 130 -12.39 -6.36 3.11
N GLN A 131 -11.46 -5.49 3.50
CA GLN A 131 -10.32 -5.89 4.35
C GLN A 131 -10.72 -6.21 5.79
N GLU A 132 -11.70 -5.51 6.35
CA GLU A 132 -12.23 -5.79 7.69
C GLU A 132 -12.84 -7.20 7.80
N HIS A 133 -13.35 -7.74 6.69
CA HIS A 133 -13.92 -9.08 6.60
C HIS A 133 -12.95 -10.16 6.12
N LEU A 134 -11.67 -9.82 5.88
CA LEU A 134 -10.67 -10.83 5.56
C LEU A 134 -10.36 -11.67 6.80
N TYR A 135 -10.22 -12.98 6.59
CA TYR A 135 -9.59 -13.81 7.61
C TYR A 135 -8.11 -13.39 7.72
N LEU A 136 -7.67 -12.96 8.89
CA LEU A 136 -6.27 -12.63 9.12
C LEU A 136 -5.62 -13.71 9.98
N THR A 137 -4.43 -14.15 9.59
CA THR A 137 -3.61 -14.99 10.48
C THR A 137 -3.20 -14.18 11.70
N GLU A 138 -2.92 -14.86 12.82
CA GLU A 138 -2.51 -14.21 14.07
C GLU A 138 -1.28 -13.31 13.88
N LYS A 139 -0.35 -13.69 12.99
CA LYS A 139 0.81 -12.86 12.63
C LYS A 139 0.39 -11.56 11.96
N ILE A 140 -0.47 -11.65 10.95
CA ILE A 140 -0.91 -10.48 10.17
C ILE A 140 -1.76 -9.54 11.03
N LYS A 141 -2.66 -10.09 11.86
CA LYS A 141 -3.45 -9.30 12.80
C LYS A 141 -2.57 -8.52 13.78
N ARG A 142 -1.56 -9.17 14.40
CA ARG A 142 -0.59 -8.48 15.26
C ARG A 142 0.14 -7.34 14.54
N HIS A 143 0.54 -7.56 13.29
CA HIS A 143 1.19 -6.52 12.50
C HIS A 143 0.23 -5.37 12.20
N GLN A 144 -1.04 -5.65 11.86
CA GLN A 144 -2.08 -4.65 11.61
C GLN A 144 -2.29 -3.75 12.84
N ASP A 145 -2.39 -4.36 14.01
CA ASP A 145 -2.63 -3.70 15.30
C ASP A 145 -1.39 -3.01 15.90
N ALA A 146 -0.19 -3.22 15.32
CA ALA A 146 1.05 -2.65 15.83
C ALA A 146 1.06 -1.10 15.80
N PRO A 147 1.78 -0.43 16.72
CA PRO A 147 1.95 1.01 16.72
C PRO A 147 2.53 1.53 15.40
N ARG A 148 1.92 2.59 14.86
CA ARG A 148 2.24 3.17 13.54
C ARG A 148 2.46 4.68 13.65
N PRO A 149 3.30 5.25 12.77
CA PRO A 149 3.49 6.69 12.75
C PRO A 149 2.25 7.38 12.18
N ASP A 150 2.02 8.63 12.57
CA ASP A 150 0.96 9.44 11.98
C ASP A 150 1.32 9.82 10.53
N LEU A 151 0.28 9.87 9.69
CA LEU A 151 0.41 10.38 8.34
C LEU A 151 0.47 11.92 8.34
N PRO A 152 1.10 12.53 7.33
CA PRO A 152 1.00 13.96 7.10
C PRO A 152 -0.46 14.43 7.05
N GLU A 153 -0.73 15.62 7.57
CA GLU A 153 -2.10 16.13 7.75
C GLU A 153 -2.88 16.16 6.42
N ASP A 154 -2.25 16.64 5.36
CA ASP A 154 -2.79 16.71 4.01
C ASP A 154 -3.14 15.32 3.42
N VAL A 155 -2.29 14.33 3.66
CA VAL A 155 -2.55 12.93 3.29
C VAL A 155 -3.74 12.38 4.09
N SER A 156 -3.73 12.62 5.41
CA SER A 156 -4.78 12.13 6.30
C SER A 156 -6.15 12.75 5.97
N ASP A 157 -6.18 14.04 5.64
CA ASP A 157 -7.38 14.79 5.32
C ASP A 157 -8.00 14.34 4.00
N ALA A 158 -7.19 14.15 2.97
CA ALA A 158 -7.69 13.65 1.68
C ALA A 158 -8.14 12.18 1.75
N LEU A 159 -7.67 11.43 2.74
CA LEU A 159 -8.13 10.06 3.03
C LEU A 159 -9.28 9.99 4.05
N LYS A 160 -9.75 11.12 4.59
CA LYS A 160 -11.00 11.15 5.36
C LYS A 160 -12.15 10.86 4.38
N ILE A 161 -12.59 9.61 4.44
CA ILE A 161 -13.60 9.04 3.57
C ILE A 161 -14.88 9.90 3.68
N PRO A 162 -15.57 10.24 2.58
CA PRO A 162 -17.00 10.53 2.68
C PRO A 162 -17.70 9.24 3.17
N GLU A 163 -18.41 9.33 4.29
CA GLU A 163 -19.20 8.20 4.82
C GLU A 163 -20.02 7.59 3.68
N LEU A 164 -20.01 6.25 3.58
CA LEU A 164 -20.98 5.56 2.74
C LEU A 164 -22.37 5.96 3.25
N ASP A 165 -23.33 6.11 2.35
CA ASP A 165 -24.71 6.13 2.82
C ASP A 165 -25.07 4.79 3.44
N ASP A 166 -25.95 4.82 4.44
CA ASP A 166 -26.40 3.63 5.19
C ASP A 166 -26.92 2.52 4.26
N GLU A 167 -27.47 2.90 3.09
CA GLU A 167 -27.97 1.98 2.08
C GLU A 167 -26.83 1.19 1.42
N THR A 168 -25.75 1.86 1.02
CA THR A 168 -24.57 1.20 0.42
C THR A 168 -23.84 0.33 1.44
N GLU A 169 -23.71 0.80 2.68
CA GLU A 169 -23.10 0.02 3.77
C GLU A 169 -23.88 -1.28 4.01
N THR A 170 -25.22 -1.18 4.17
CA THR A 170 -26.09 -2.35 4.35
C THR A 170 -25.98 -3.32 3.17
N LEU A 171 -25.92 -2.81 1.93
CA LEU A 171 -25.78 -3.66 0.74
C LEU A 171 -24.45 -4.42 0.73
N ILE A 172 -23.35 -3.77 1.13
CA ILE A 172 -22.03 -4.42 1.22
C ILE A 172 -22.06 -5.52 2.28
N ASP A 173 -22.58 -5.23 3.46
CA ASP A 173 -22.69 -6.19 4.56
C ASP A 173 -23.54 -7.39 4.18
N ASP A 174 -24.70 -7.17 3.55
CA ASP A 174 -25.57 -8.24 3.06
C ASP A 174 -24.85 -9.15 2.04
N VAL A 175 -24.10 -8.55 1.12
CA VAL A 175 -23.32 -9.30 0.11
C VAL A 175 -22.20 -10.10 0.75
N LEU A 176 -21.51 -9.54 1.75
CA LEU A 176 -20.44 -10.23 2.48
C LEU A 176 -21.01 -11.37 3.34
N ALA A 177 -22.09 -11.13 4.09
CA ALA A 177 -22.77 -12.13 4.91
C ALA A 177 -23.36 -13.28 4.09
N ALA A 178 -24.00 -12.98 2.95
CA ALA A 178 -24.50 -14.00 2.04
C ALA A 178 -23.38 -14.92 1.51
N ARG A 179 -22.15 -14.41 1.42
CA ARG A 179 -20.99 -15.14 0.93
C ARG A 179 -20.31 -15.99 1.99
N GLU A 180 -20.38 -15.60 3.27
CA GLU A 180 -19.99 -16.47 4.39
C GLU A 180 -20.81 -17.76 4.41
N HIS A 181 -22.08 -17.70 4.01
CA HIS A 181 -22.94 -18.89 3.85
C HIS A 181 -22.69 -19.68 2.56
N GLY A 182 -22.00 -19.11 1.55
CA GLY A 182 -21.81 -19.68 0.21
C GLY A 182 -20.45 -20.38 -0.04
N GLY A 183 -19.53 -20.38 0.92
CA GLY A 183 -18.31 -21.21 0.89
C GLY A 183 -17.20 -20.81 -0.10
N GLY A 184 -17.26 -19.63 -0.73
CA GLY A 184 -16.23 -19.17 -1.66
C GLY A 184 -15.83 -17.70 -1.44
N ARG A 185 -14.68 -17.47 -0.78
CA ARG A 185 -14.14 -16.13 -0.45
C ARG A 185 -13.29 -15.58 -1.61
N LEU A 186 -13.43 -14.28 -1.89
CA LEU A 186 -12.89 -13.60 -3.08
C LEU A 186 -11.36 -13.53 -3.14
N PHE A 187 -10.68 -13.78 -2.01
CA PHE A 187 -9.23 -13.70 -1.86
C PHE A 187 -8.66 -14.79 -0.95
N ASP A 188 -9.18 -16.03 -1.03
CA ASP A 188 -8.47 -17.17 -0.42
C ASP A 188 -7.13 -17.35 -1.15
N ALA A 189 -6.10 -16.63 -0.71
CA ALA A 189 -4.78 -17.21 -0.69
C ALA A 189 -4.93 -18.43 0.23
N PRO A 190 -4.74 -19.67 -0.28
CA PRO A 190 -4.78 -20.83 0.59
C PRO A 190 -3.84 -20.56 1.77
N PRO A 191 -4.16 -20.97 3.00
CA PRO A 191 -3.22 -20.85 4.10
C PRO A 191 -1.94 -21.58 3.71
N ILE A 192 -0.93 -20.83 3.29
CA ILE A 192 0.42 -21.34 3.15
C ILE A 192 0.97 -21.28 4.56
N GLU A 193 0.58 -22.23 5.39
CA GLU A 193 1.42 -22.59 6.52
C GLU A 193 2.77 -22.99 5.92
N PRO A 194 3.90 -22.40 6.35
CA PRO A 194 5.20 -22.88 5.91
C PRO A 194 5.26 -24.35 6.30
N ASN A 195 5.27 -25.21 5.30
CA ASN A 195 5.24 -26.65 5.51
C ASN A 195 6.61 -27.04 6.08
N GLU A 196 6.69 -27.19 7.41
CA GLU A 196 7.92 -27.56 8.13
C GLU A 196 8.45 -28.94 7.70
N ASP A 197 7.63 -29.71 6.99
CA ASP A 197 7.91 -31.06 6.48
C ASP A 197 8.33 -31.11 5.00
N ILE A 198 8.65 -29.97 4.36
CA ILE A 198 9.37 -30.05 3.07
C ILE A 198 10.79 -30.52 3.39
N GLU A 199 11.02 -31.82 3.23
CA GLU A 199 12.36 -32.36 3.06
C GLU A 199 13.00 -31.60 1.89
N THR A 200 13.88 -30.65 2.19
CA THR A 200 14.79 -30.08 1.22
C THR A 200 15.52 -31.26 0.59
N GLU A 201 15.32 -31.50 -0.71
CA GLU A 201 16.05 -32.54 -1.42
C GLU A 201 17.55 -32.39 -1.09
N ASP A 202 18.13 -33.50 -0.61
CA ASP A 202 19.52 -33.58 -0.17
C ASP A 202 20.43 -33.30 -1.38
N GLY A 203 20.83 -32.03 -1.52
CA GLY A 203 21.56 -31.53 -2.70
C GLY A 203 21.31 -30.08 -3.11
N ALA A 204 20.37 -29.36 -2.49
CA ALA A 204 20.07 -27.96 -2.82
C ALA A 204 21.20 -26.95 -2.50
N ASP A 205 22.25 -27.38 -1.79
CA ASP A 205 23.40 -26.56 -1.39
C ASP A 205 24.69 -26.85 -2.19
N ARG A 206 24.59 -27.47 -3.38
CA ARG A 206 25.76 -27.60 -4.26
C ARG A 206 26.14 -26.22 -4.82
N PRO A 207 27.38 -25.75 -4.62
CA PRO A 207 27.84 -24.52 -5.24
C PRO A 207 27.77 -24.64 -6.77
N LEU A 208 27.39 -23.55 -7.44
CA LEU A 208 27.16 -23.43 -8.89
C LEU A 208 28.34 -23.88 -9.78
N ASP A 209 29.52 -24.12 -9.20
CA ASP A 209 30.75 -24.48 -9.89
C ASP A 209 30.82 -25.97 -10.28
N GLU A 210 29.86 -26.81 -9.85
CA GLU A 210 29.82 -28.25 -10.15
C GLU A 210 28.77 -28.66 -11.22
N LEU A 211 28.11 -27.69 -11.87
CA LEU A 211 27.03 -27.95 -12.83
C LEU A 211 27.42 -27.79 -14.32
N PHE A 212 28.72 -27.65 -14.64
CA PHE A 212 29.23 -27.65 -16.02
C PHE A 212 30.54 -28.41 -16.18
#